data_AF-A0A2M7W389-F1
#
_entry.id   AF-A0A2M7W389-F1
#
_cell.length_a   1.000
_cell.length_b   1.000
_cell.length_c   1.000
_cell.angle_alpha   90.00
_cell.angle_beta   90.00
_cell.angle_gamma   90.00
#
_symmetry.space_group_name_H-M   'P 1'
#
loop_
_entity.id
_entity.type
_entity.pdbx_description
1 polymer ?
#
loop_
_entity_poly.entity_id
_entity_poly.type
_entity_poly.pdbx_seq_one_letter_code
_entity_poly.pdbx_strand_id
1 'polypeptide(L)'
;MWSSVALTIIISILWLVGITYLSLALFYRLTRKEVFVPFVPSDTKGIETMCEAAAMQGTESVIDIGSGWGTILFFLATKYKKLQLTGIELNPLLHL
;
A
#
# COMPACT_ATOMS: atom_id res chain seq x y z
N MET A 1 42.17 18.90 30.55
CA MET A 1 41.83 17.53 31.00
C MET A 1 40.32 17.34 31.19
N TRP A 2 39.62 18.24 31.87
CA TRP A 2 38.16 18.15 32.04
C TRP A 2 37.33 18.37 30.77
N SER A 3 37.78 19.25 29.87
CA SER A 3 37.10 19.54 28.60
C SER A 3 37.07 18.35 27.63
N SER A 4 38.15 17.57 27.55
CA SER A 4 38.22 16.37 26.71
C SER A 4 37.31 15.25 27.24
N VAL A 5 37.22 15.08 28.56
CA VAL A 5 36.32 14.09 29.17
C VAL A 5 34.85 14.44 28.91
N ALA A 6 34.47 15.70 29.10
CA ALA A 6 33.11 16.16 28.81
C ALA A 6 32.74 15.96 27.33
N LEU A 7 33.66 16.26 26.41
CA LEU A 7 33.46 16.05 24.98
C LEU A 7 33.26 14.57 24.65
N THR A 8 34.07 13.67 25.21
CA THR A 8 33.92 12.23 25.01
C THR A 8 32.57 11.74 25.51
N ILE A 9 32.11 12.19 26.69
CA ILE A 9 30.80 11.82 27.24
C ILE A 9 29.66 12.26 26.30
N ILE A 10 29.72 13.49 25.80
CA ILE A 10 28.70 14.01 24.86
C ILE A 10 28.68 13.17 23.58
N ILE A 11 29.85 12.86 23.02
CA ILE A 11 29.95 12.03 21.81
C ILE A 11 29.39 10.62 22.08
N SER A 12 29.70 10.01 23.22
CA SER A 12 29.16 8.70 23.60
C SER A 12 27.63 8.70 23.73
N ILE A 13 27.05 9.76 24.31
CA ILE A 13 25.58 9.91 24.41
C ILE A 13 24.96 10.03 23.03
N LEU A 14 25.55 10.83 22.13
CA LEU A 14 25.06 10.98 20.76
C LEU A 14 25.10 9.65 19.99
N TRP A 15 26.17 8.87 20.15
CA TRP A 15 26.26 7.52 19.57
C TRP A 15 25.20 6.58 20.14
N LEU A 16 24.99 6.58 21.45
CA LEU A 16 23.96 5.75 22.10
C LEU A 16 22.57 6.06 21.55
N VAL A 17 22.23 7.35 21.44
CA VAL A 17 20.94 7.80 20.87
C VAL A 17 20.83 7.37 19.41
N GLY A 18 21.87 7.57 18.60
CA GLY A 18 21.90 7.18 17.19
C GLY A 18 21.70 5.67 16.99
N ILE A 19 22.41 4.84 17.76
CA ILE A 19 22.30 3.38 17.72
C ILE A 19 20.91 2.93 18.17
N THR A 20 20.38 3.53 19.23
CA THR A 20 19.03 3.21 19.73
C THR A 20 17.97 3.56 18.68
N TYR A 21 18.08 4.71 18.02
CA TYR A 21 17.18 5.09 16.94
C TYR A 21 17.26 4.13 15.75
N LEU A 22 18.47 3.80 15.30
CA LEU A 22 18.68 2.89 14.17
C LEU A 22 18.17 1.47 14.46
N SER A 23 18.41 0.95 15.66
CA SER A 23 17.92 -0.37 16.07
C SER A 23 16.39 -0.42 16.14
N LEU A 24 15.73 0.62 16.67
CA LEU A 24 14.27 0.73 16.66
C LEU A 24 13.71 0.84 15.24
N ALA A 25 14.32 1.65 14.37
CA ALA A 25 13.90 1.78 12.99
C ALA A 25 14.02 0.46 12.21
N LEU A 26 15.12 -0.28 12.43
CA LEU A 26 15.33 -1.59 11.83
C LEU A 26 14.32 -2.61 12.37
N PHE A 27 14.11 -2.65 13.69
CA PHE A 27 13.12 -3.52 14.31
C PHE A 27 11.71 -3.25 13.77
N TYR A 28 11.33 -1.98 13.64
CA TYR A 28 10.05 -1.59 13.04
C TYR A 28 9.91 -2.08 11.59
N ARG A 29 10.98 -1.97 10.78
CA ARG A 29 10.97 -2.48 9.40
C ARG A 29 10.90 -4.01 9.32
N LEU A 30 11.63 -4.72 10.18
CA LEU A 30 11.65 -6.19 10.18
C LEU A 30 10.34 -6.79 10.71
N THR A 31 9.69 -6.10 11.64
CA THR A 31 8.41 -6.54 12.21
C THR A 31 7.21 -6.15 11.36
N ARG A 32 7.35 -5.21 10.41
CA ARG A 32 6.34 -5.01 9.37
C ARG A 32 6.26 -6.27 8.51
N LYS A 33 5.20 -7.04 8.72
CA LYS A 33 4.74 -8.00 7.74
C LYS A 33 4.13 -7.21 6.59
N GLU A 34 4.93 -6.86 5.59
CA GLU A 34 4.37 -6.49 4.31
C GLU A 34 3.62 -7.71 3.79
N VAL A 35 2.28 -7.63 3.78
CA VAL A 35 1.46 -8.66 3.17
C VAL A 35 1.71 -8.54 1.66
N PHE A 36 2.61 -9.38 1.15
CA PHE A 36 2.85 -9.47 -0.27
C PHE A 36 1.61 -10.11 -0.92
N VAL A 37 0.85 -9.30 -1.64
CA VAL A 37 -0.26 -9.78 -2.47
C VAL A 37 0.26 -9.86 -3.90
N PRO A 38 0.43 -11.07 -4.48
CA PRO A 38 0.88 -11.20 -5.86
C PRO A 38 -0.19 -10.65 -6.81
N PHE A 39 0.26 -10.06 -7.93
CA PHE A 39 -0.64 -9.64 -8.98
C PHE A 39 -1.23 -10.85 -9.72
N VAL A 40 -2.55 -11.05 -9.60
CA VAL A 40 -3.31 -12.04 -10.35
C VAL A 40 -4.59 -11.35 -10.84
N PRO A 41 -4.75 -11.12 -12.16
CA PRO A 41 -5.93 -10.44 -12.68
C PRO A 41 -7.20 -11.29 -12.44
N SER A 42 -8.30 -10.62 -12.12
CA SER A 42 -9.60 -11.28 -11.97
C SER A 42 -10.16 -11.71 -13.33
N ASP A 43 -10.85 -12.84 -13.36
CA ASP A 43 -11.59 -13.28 -14.54
C ASP A 43 -12.96 -12.60 -14.61
N THR A 44 -13.56 -12.56 -15.80
CA THR A 44 -14.83 -11.86 -16.02
C THR A 44 -15.98 -12.47 -15.22
N LYS A 45 -16.00 -13.80 -15.04
CA LYS A 45 -17.03 -14.50 -14.25
C LYS A 45 -16.97 -14.13 -12.77
N GLY A 46 -15.75 -14.04 -12.21
CA GLY A 46 -15.56 -13.58 -10.84
C GLY A 46 -16.07 -12.14 -10.67
N ILE A 47 -15.74 -11.26 -11.61
CA ILE A 47 -16.21 -9.86 -11.59
C ILE A 47 -17.74 -9.79 -11.66
N GLU A 48 -18.39 -10.59 -12.52
CA GLU A 48 -19.84 -10.65 -12.61
C GLU A 48 -20.47 -11.11 -11.30
N THR A 49 -19.94 -12.18 -10.71
CA THR A 49 -20.39 -12.70 -9.41
C THR A 49 -20.26 -11.64 -8.31
N MET A 50 -19.18 -10.87 -8.30
CA MET A 50 -18.99 -9.75 -7.37
C MET A 50 -20.03 -8.65 -7.58
N CYS A 51 -20.32 -8.29 -8.83
CA CYS A 51 -21.34 -7.28 -9.15
C CYS A 51 -22.73 -7.71 -8.68
N GLU A 52 -23.08 -8.97 -8.89
CA GLU A 52 -24.35 -9.56 -8.47
C GLU A 52 -24.47 -9.61 -6.95
N ALA A 53 -23.43 -10.08 -6.26
CA ALA A 53 -23.39 -10.12 -4.81
C ALA A 53 -23.49 -8.72 -4.18
N ALA A 54 -22.95 -7.70 -4.85
CA ALA A 54 -23.06 -6.30 -4.45
C ALA A 54 -24.35 -5.62 -4.89
N ALA A 55 -25.22 -6.32 -5.64
CA ALA A 55 -26.47 -5.80 -6.21
C ALA A 55 -26.28 -4.45 -6.94
N MET A 56 -25.21 -4.34 -7.75
CA MET A 56 -24.85 -3.11 -8.45
C MET A 56 -25.95 -2.63 -9.41
N GLN A 57 -26.26 -1.33 -9.35
CA GLN A 57 -27.28 -0.66 -10.16
C GLN A 57 -26.71 0.21 -11.28
N GLY A 58 -25.38 0.42 -11.31
CA GLY A 58 -24.69 1.12 -12.39
C GLY A 58 -24.64 2.64 -12.27
N THR A 59 -24.91 3.17 -11.07
CA THR A 59 -24.89 4.61 -10.75
C THR A 59 -24.03 4.94 -9.53
N GLU A 60 -23.47 3.93 -8.90
CA GLU A 60 -22.63 4.03 -7.71
C GLU A 60 -21.22 4.52 -8.03
N SER A 61 -20.50 4.88 -6.98
CA SER A 61 -19.05 5.04 -7.02
C SER A 61 -18.38 3.74 -6.59
N VAL A 62 -17.47 3.21 -7.41
CA VAL A 62 -16.73 1.96 -7.16
C VAL A 62 -15.25 2.28 -6.98
N ILE A 63 -14.68 1.72 -5.93
CA ILE A 63 -13.25 1.80 -5.62
C ILE A 63 -12.66 0.39 -5.68
N ASP A 64 -11.65 0.20 -6.52
CA ASP A 64 -10.90 -1.05 -6.65
C ASP A 64 -9.54 -0.91 -5.95
N ILE A 65 -9.34 -1.68 -4.87
CA ILE A 65 -8.15 -1.60 -4.00
C ILE A 65 -7.18 -2.71 -4.42
N GLY A 66 -6.02 -2.33 -4.95
CA GLY A 66 -5.13 -3.25 -5.66
C GLY A 66 -5.61 -3.47 -7.10
N SER A 67 -5.95 -2.38 -7.79
CA SER A 67 -6.61 -2.44 -9.09
C SER A 67 -5.77 -3.11 -10.18
N GLY A 68 -4.45 -3.22 -9.98
CA GLY A 68 -3.52 -3.76 -10.98
C GLY A 68 -3.76 -3.13 -12.35
N TRP A 69 -3.90 -3.96 -13.39
CA TRP A 69 -4.21 -3.51 -14.75
C TRP A 69 -5.61 -2.91 -14.96
N GLY A 70 -6.42 -2.76 -13.91
CA GLY A 70 -7.75 -2.16 -14.00
C GLY A 70 -8.78 -3.05 -14.67
N THR A 71 -8.55 -4.37 -14.74
CA THR A 71 -9.45 -5.32 -15.40
C THR A 71 -10.90 -5.17 -14.90
N ILE A 72 -11.08 -5.01 -13.59
CA ILE A 72 -12.39 -4.79 -12.97
C ILE A 72 -12.98 -3.45 -13.43
N LEU A 73 -12.20 -2.37 -13.34
CA LEU A 73 -12.65 -1.03 -13.71
C LEU A 73 -13.04 -0.93 -15.18
N PHE A 74 -12.24 -1.48 -16.10
CA PHE A 74 -12.58 -1.48 -17.52
C PHE A 74 -13.80 -2.35 -17.82
N PHE A 75 -13.92 -3.51 -17.17
CA PHE A 75 -15.11 -4.33 -17.27
C PHE A 75 -16.36 -3.53 -16.84
N LEU A 76 -16.29 -2.85 -15.70
CA LEU A 76 -17.40 -2.04 -15.19
C LEU A 76 -17.70 -0.83 -16.08
N ALA A 77 -16.68 -0.15 -16.61
CA ALA A 77 -16.83 1.00 -17.51
C ALA A 77 -17.53 0.63 -18.83
N THR A 78 -17.28 -0.59 -19.33
CA THR A 78 -17.95 -1.09 -20.53
C THR A 78 -19.41 -1.45 -20.25
N LYS A 79 -19.67 -2.09 -19.09
CA LYS A 79 -21.01 -2.57 -18.67
C LYS A 79 -21.94 -1.45 -18.21
N TYR A 80 -21.45 -0.46 -17.46
CA TYR A 80 -22.25 0.60 -16.85
C TYR A 80 -21.74 1.98 -17.26
N LYS A 81 -22.62 2.82 -17.83
CA LYS A 81 -22.24 4.13 -18.39
C LYS A 81 -22.21 5.27 -17.39
N LYS A 82 -22.78 5.09 -16.18
CA LYS A 82 -22.96 6.15 -15.18
C LYS A 82 -22.20 5.89 -13.88
N LEU A 83 -21.34 4.87 -13.83
CA LEU A 83 -20.50 4.61 -12.66
C LEU A 83 -19.39 5.66 -12.56
N GLN A 84 -19.06 6.01 -11.33
CA GLN A 84 -17.78 6.65 -11.03
C GLN A 84 -16.81 5.57 -10.59
N LEU A 85 -15.64 5.49 -11.25
CA LEU A 85 -14.68 4.41 -11.04
C LEU A 85 -13.36 4.99 -10.53
N THR A 86 -12.78 4.38 -9.50
CA THR A 86 -11.47 4.76 -8.94
C THR A 86 -10.63 3.53 -8.68
N GLY A 87 -9.45 3.48 -9.28
CA GLY A 87 -8.44 2.44 -9.01
C GLY A 87 -7.37 2.95 -8.07
N ILE A 88 -7.03 2.17 -7.07
CA ILE A 88 -5.90 2.43 -6.17
C ILE A 88 -4.91 1.29 -6.34
N GLU A 89 -3.72 1.61 -6.82
CA GLU A 89 -2.62 0.68 -7.00
C GLU A 89 -1.36 1.23 -6.30
N LEU A 90 -0.59 0.35 -5.65
CA LEU A 90 0.67 0.73 -5.01
C LEU A 90 1.85 0.52 -5.95
N ASN A 91 1.76 -0.44 -6.87
CA ASN A 91 2.80 -0.77 -7.81
C ASN A 91 2.78 0.19 -9.02
N PRO A 92 3.77 1.10 -9.16
CA PRO A 92 3.83 2.04 -10.29
C PRO A 92 3.96 1.37 -11.65
N LEU A 93 4.39 0.10 -11.71
CA LEU A 93 4.46 -0.67 -12.96
C LEU A 93 3.12 -1.23 -13.40
N LEU A 94 2.14 -1.25 -12.49
CA LEU A 94 0.77 -1.68 -12.76
C LEU A 94 -0.21 -0.50 -12.81
N HIS A 95 0.29 0.73 -12.65
CA HIS A 95 -0.54 1.93 -12.74
C HIS A 95 -1.12 2.11 -14.14
N LEU A 96 -2.44 2.38 -14.17
CA LEU A 96 -3.22 2.83 -15.32
C LEU A 96 -2.96 4.28 -15.67
#